data_AF-A0A6G3XP63-F1
#
_entry.id   AF-A0A6G3XP63-F1
#
_cell.length_a   1.000
_cell.length_b   1.000
_cell.length_c   1.000
_cell.angle_alpha   90.00
_cell.angle_beta   90.00
_cell.angle_gamma   90.00
#
_symmetry.space_group_name_H-M   'P 1'
#
loop_
_entity.id
_entity.type
_entity.pdbx_description
1 polymer ?
#
loop_
_entity_poly.entity_id
_entity_poly.type
_entity_poly.pdbx_seq_one_letter_code
_entity_poly.pdbx_strand_id
1 'polypeptide(L)'
;PFQYVWFAFVGAGIAGVVVFGLASIGRGAGNPLTLALAGQGVTVFLAAMTTAVALSDQKSLNALRFWNAGSVAGVGFDVIWPVTGFVAVGLVLALVTLPALNLLNLGDDVARGLGVNIAVSRSVGIVAITLLAGAATAACGPIAFLGLMVAHVARYLTGPDYR
;
A
#
# COMPACT_ATOMS: atom_id res chain seq x y z
N PRO A 1 13.10 4.97 17.33
CA PRO A 1 12.50 5.15 15.98
C PRO A 1 12.90 4.05 14.97
N PHE A 2 14.20 3.90 14.62
CA PHE A 2 14.64 2.97 13.56
C PHE A 2 14.33 1.48 13.80
N GLN A 3 14.44 1.00 15.05
CA GLN A 3 14.16 -0.42 15.34
C GLN A 3 12.71 -0.81 15.04
N TYR A 4 11.72 0.04 15.36
CA TYR A 4 10.31 -0.22 15.09
C TYR A 4 9.94 -0.11 13.60
N VAL A 5 10.63 0.75 12.85
CA VAL A 5 10.43 0.90 11.40
C VAL A 5 10.73 -0.42 10.68
N TRP A 6 11.78 -1.14 11.07
CA TRP A 6 12.10 -2.44 10.47
C TRP A 6 11.00 -3.48 10.72
N PHE A 7 10.45 -3.55 11.93
CA PHE A 7 9.32 -4.44 12.23
C PHE A 7 8.08 -4.09 11.41
N ALA A 8 7.79 -2.80 11.23
CA ALA A 8 6.68 -2.34 10.39
C ALA A 8 6.88 -2.73 8.91
N PHE A 9 8.09 -2.58 8.37
CA PHE A 9 8.42 -2.96 7.00
C PHE A 9 8.35 -4.47 6.78
N VAL A 10 8.93 -5.26 7.69
CA VAL A 10 8.88 -6.72 7.62
C VAL A 10 7.45 -7.20 7.74
N GLY A 11 6.66 -6.64 8.67
CA GLY A 11 5.23 -6.95 8.81
C GLY A 11 4.43 -6.62 7.56
N ALA A 12 4.65 -5.44 6.96
CA ALA A 12 4.00 -5.03 5.71
C ALA A 12 4.40 -5.94 4.53
N GLY A 13 5.69 -6.31 4.43
CA GLY A 13 6.19 -7.23 3.41
C GLY A 13 5.57 -8.62 3.55
N ILE A 14 5.55 -9.18 4.77
CA ILE A 14 4.92 -10.49 5.05
C ILE A 14 3.43 -10.43 4.72
N ALA A 15 2.71 -9.39 5.16
CA ALA A 15 1.29 -9.23 4.84
C ALA A 15 1.06 -9.14 3.32
N GLY A 16 1.90 -8.39 2.59
CA GLY A 16 1.84 -8.30 1.13
C GLY A 16 2.05 -9.64 0.44
N VAL A 17 3.04 -10.43 0.88
CA VAL A 17 3.29 -11.79 0.37
C VAL A 17 2.11 -12.71 0.66
N VAL A 18 1.53 -12.64 1.86
CA VAL A 18 0.36 -13.44 2.23
C VAL A 18 -0.84 -13.08 1.36
N VAL A 19 -1.15 -11.80 1.20
CA VAL A 19 -2.28 -11.34 0.36
C VAL A 19 -2.09 -11.76 -1.09
N PHE A 20 -0.90 -11.53 -1.66
CA PHE A 20 -0.61 -11.89 -3.05
C PHE A 20 -0.61 -13.41 -3.24
N GLY A 21 -0.03 -14.14 -2.30
CA GLY A 21 -0.06 -15.60 -2.28
C GLY A 21 -1.48 -16.14 -2.27
N LEU A 22 -2.32 -15.68 -1.34
CA LEU A 22 -3.74 -16.06 -1.27
C LEU A 22 -4.51 -15.71 -2.53
N ALA A 23 -4.27 -14.52 -3.11
CA ALA A 23 -4.92 -14.09 -4.35
C ALA A 23 -4.45 -14.86 -5.60
N SER A 24 -3.27 -15.48 -5.55
CA SER A 24 -2.69 -16.26 -6.64
C SER A 24 -3.05 -17.74 -6.63
N ILE A 25 -3.73 -18.24 -5.58
CA ILE A 25 -4.08 -19.65 -5.45
C ILE A 25 -5.47 -19.92 -6.04
N GLY A 26 -5.58 -21.00 -6.83
CA GLY A 26 -6.86 -21.54 -7.29
C GLY A 26 -7.42 -20.91 -8.57
N ARG A 27 -8.71 -21.18 -8.85
CA ARG A 27 -9.37 -20.84 -10.13
C ARG A 27 -9.57 -19.33 -10.37
N GLY A 28 -9.35 -18.49 -9.34
CA GLY A 28 -9.45 -17.03 -9.43
C GLY A 28 -8.11 -16.31 -9.46
N ALA A 29 -7.01 -17.01 -9.74
CA ALA A 29 -5.68 -16.43 -9.81
C ALA A 29 -5.62 -15.31 -10.85
N GLY A 30 -5.18 -14.11 -10.42
CA GLY A 30 -5.06 -12.94 -11.29
C GLY A 30 -6.33 -12.08 -11.42
N ASN A 31 -7.45 -12.48 -10.81
CA ASN A 31 -8.68 -11.67 -10.76
C ASN A 31 -8.53 -10.54 -9.72
N PRO A 32 -8.80 -9.26 -10.07
CA PRO A 32 -8.78 -8.15 -9.11
C PRO A 32 -9.69 -8.37 -7.89
N LEU A 33 -10.80 -9.08 -8.06
CA LEU A 33 -11.76 -9.35 -6.97
C LEU A 33 -11.16 -10.28 -5.91
N THR A 34 -10.43 -11.32 -6.29
CA THR A 34 -9.80 -12.24 -5.32
C THR A 34 -8.71 -11.54 -4.52
N LEU A 35 -7.95 -10.65 -5.17
CA LEU A 35 -6.96 -9.81 -4.51
C LEU A 35 -7.59 -8.88 -3.46
N ALA A 36 -8.71 -8.21 -3.82
CA ALA A 36 -9.43 -7.34 -2.90
C ALA A 36 -9.99 -8.09 -1.69
N LEU A 37 -10.60 -9.26 -1.92
CA LEU A 37 -11.17 -10.09 -0.84
C LEU A 37 -10.09 -10.67 0.08
N ALA A 38 -8.99 -11.17 -0.48
CA ALA A 38 -7.85 -11.65 0.30
C ALA A 38 -7.25 -10.52 1.16
N GLY A 39 -7.06 -9.34 0.58
CA GLY A 39 -6.59 -8.16 1.30
C GLY A 39 -7.51 -7.75 2.45
N GLN A 40 -8.82 -7.73 2.22
CA GLN A 40 -9.79 -7.39 3.25
C GLN A 40 -9.79 -8.41 4.40
N GLY A 41 -9.73 -9.70 4.10
CA GLY A 41 -9.65 -10.75 5.12
C GLY A 41 -8.40 -10.61 6.01
N VAL A 42 -7.24 -10.41 5.39
CA VAL A 42 -5.97 -10.19 6.12
C VAL A 42 -6.02 -8.92 6.95
N THR A 43 -6.61 -7.83 6.43
CA THR A 43 -6.77 -6.56 7.17
C THR A 43 -7.59 -6.75 8.44
N VAL A 44 -8.75 -7.40 8.34
CA VAL A 44 -9.63 -7.66 9.50
C VAL A 44 -8.93 -8.55 10.53
N PHE A 45 -8.23 -9.59 10.08
CA PHE A 45 -7.48 -10.48 10.96
C PHE A 45 -6.38 -9.74 11.74
N LEU A 46 -5.56 -8.95 11.04
CA LEU A 46 -4.49 -8.17 11.67
C LEU A 46 -5.04 -7.08 12.61
N ALA A 47 -6.17 -6.46 12.26
CA ALA A 47 -6.85 -5.49 13.12
C ALA A 47 -7.36 -6.14 14.42
N ALA A 48 -7.94 -7.35 14.33
CA ALA A 48 -8.39 -8.11 15.49
C ALA A 48 -7.22 -8.49 16.42
N MET A 49 -6.10 -8.96 15.86
CA MET A 49 -4.88 -9.26 16.63
C MET A 49 -4.32 -8.01 17.31
N THR A 50 -4.23 -6.89 16.59
CA THR A 50 -3.73 -5.61 17.13
C THR A 50 -4.62 -5.12 18.27
N THR A 51 -5.95 -5.26 18.11
CA THR A 51 -6.92 -4.89 19.15
C THR A 51 -6.78 -5.77 20.38
N ALA A 52 -6.64 -7.10 20.21
CA ALA A 52 -6.43 -8.02 21.33
C ALA A 52 -5.16 -7.69 22.14
N VAL A 53 -4.06 -7.36 21.47
CA VAL A 53 -2.83 -6.91 22.13
C VAL A 53 -3.04 -5.58 22.84
N ALA A 54 -3.68 -4.62 22.18
CA ALA A 54 -3.91 -3.30 22.77
C ALA A 54 -4.83 -3.32 24.00
N LEU A 55 -5.75 -4.28 24.10
CA LEU A 55 -6.60 -4.46 25.28
C LEU A 55 -5.83 -4.99 26.51
N SER A 56 -4.61 -5.49 26.33
CA SER A 56 -3.80 -6.02 27.44
C SER A 56 -3.21 -4.92 28.33
N ASP A 57 -3.08 -3.69 27.82
CA ASP A 57 -2.48 -2.57 28.54
C ASP A 57 -3.11 -1.22 28.15
N GLN A 58 -3.42 -0.39 29.15
CA GLN A 58 -4.11 0.88 28.95
C GLN A 58 -3.28 1.91 28.18
N LYS A 59 -1.94 1.88 28.29
CA LYS A 59 -1.08 2.78 27.49
C LYS A 59 -1.14 2.39 26.01
N SER A 60 -1.06 1.10 25.72
CA SER A 60 -1.16 0.56 24.36
C SER A 60 -2.51 0.87 23.71
N LEU A 61 -3.61 0.76 24.46
CA LEU A 61 -4.95 1.13 24.00
C LEU A 61 -5.06 2.62 23.65
N ASN A 62 -4.51 3.50 24.49
CA ASN A 62 -4.52 4.94 24.23
C ASN A 62 -3.67 5.30 23.00
N ALA A 63 -2.49 4.70 22.87
CA ALA A 63 -1.64 4.89 21.68
C ALA A 63 -2.35 4.44 20.40
N LEU A 64 -3.01 3.28 20.42
CA LEU A 64 -3.76 2.76 19.26
C LEU A 64 -4.95 3.67 18.89
N ARG A 65 -5.64 4.25 19.88
CA ARG A 65 -6.75 5.19 19.64
C ARG A 65 -6.27 6.46 18.95
N PHE A 66 -5.19 7.08 19.44
CA PHE A 66 -4.61 8.27 18.81
C PHE A 66 -4.06 7.97 17.42
N TRP A 67 -3.40 6.82 17.24
CA TRP A 67 -2.88 6.42 15.94
C TRP A 67 -3.99 6.19 14.92
N ASN A 68 -5.08 5.49 15.29
CA ASN A 68 -6.23 5.26 14.40
C ASN A 68 -6.97 6.54 13.98
N ALA A 69 -6.90 7.61 14.77
CA ALA A 69 -7.49 8.89 14.38
C ALA A 69 -6.81 9.50 13.16
N GLY A 70 -5.53 9.15 12.91
CA GLY A 70 -4.71 9.74 11.86
C GLY A 70 -4.37 11.20 12.17
N SER A 71 -3.11 11.50 12.44
CA SER A 71 -2.68 12.87 12.73
C SER A 71 -1.21 13.08 12.43
N VAL A 72 -0.90 14.27 11.90
CA VAL A 72 0.48 14.77 11.79
C VAL A 72 0.88 15.52 13.07
N ALA A 73 -0.08 15.90 13.91
CA ALA A 73 0.17 16.60 15.16
C ALA A 73 0.89 15.68 16.15
N GLY A 74 2.04 16.12 16.66
CA GLY A 74 2.87 15.35 17.59
C GLY A 74 3.89 14.43 16.93
N VAL A 75 3.98 14.42 15.58
CA VAL A 75 5.03 13.68 14.85
C VAL A 75 6.31 14.51 14.87
N GLY A 76 7.39 13.94 15.38
CA GLY A 76 8.71 14.57 15.43
C GLY A 76 9.38 14.66 14.05
N PHE A 77 10.28 15.64 13.89
CA PHE A 77 11.06 15.83 12.65
C PHE A 77 12.03 14.67 12.37
N ASP A 78 12.31 13.82 13.35
CA ASP A 78 13.15 12.63 13.23
C ASP A 78 12.57 11.56 12.29
N VAL A 79 11.25 11.58 12.08
CA VAL A 79 10.55 10.66 11.17
C VAL A 79 10.73 11.05 9.70
N ILE A 80 11.07 12.31 9.41
CA ILE A 80 11.14 12.83 8.03
C ILE A 80 12.21 12.08 7.24
N TRP A 81 13.43 11.97 7.76
CA TRP A 81 14.55 11.37 7.03
C TRP A 81 14.27 9.93 6.56
N PRO A 82 13.83 9.01 7.44
CA PRO A 82 13.45 7.66 7.02
C PRO A 82 12.32 7.67 5.98
N VAL A 83 11.25 8.45 6.24
CA VAL A 83 10.06 8.48 5.38
C VAL A 83 10.39 9.02 3.98
N THR A 84 11.19 10.08 3.88
CA THR A 84 11.61 10.66 2.60
C THR A 84 12.34 9.64 1.74
N GLY A 85 13.22 8.81 2.32
CA GLY A 85 13.92 7.76 1.58
C GLY A 85 12.96 6.75 0.96
N PHE A 86 11.99 6.25 1.74
CA PHE A 86 10.99 5.30 1.24
C PHE A 86 10.04 5.93 0.21
N VAL A 87 9.64 7.18 0.43
CA VAL A 87 8.81 7.93 -0.52
C VAL A 87 9.55 8.14 -1.83
N ALA A 88 10.83 8.51 -1.80
CA ALA A 88 11.65 8.70 -2.99
C ALA A 88 11.77 7.40 -3.81
N VAL A 89 12.09 6.27 -3.16
CA VAL A 89 12.18 4.97 -3.84
C VAL A 89 10.82 4.55 -4.40
N GLY A 90 9.76 4.68 -3.61
CA GLY A 90 8.39 4.38 -4.05
C GLY A 90 7.95 5.22 -5.24
N LEU A 91 8.28 6.51 -5.25
CA LEU A 91 7.99 7.42 -6.37
C LEU A 91 8.75 7.01 -7.64
N VAL A 92 10.04 6.70 -7.53
CA VAL A 92 10.83 6.25 -8.67
C VAL A 92 10.23 4.98 -9.27
N LEU A 93 9.88 3.99 -8.43
CA LEU A 93 9.24 2.76 -8.90
C LEU A 93 7.88 3.04 -9.56
N ALA A 94 7.06 3.93 -8.98
CA ALA A 94 5.77 4.31 -9.54
C ALA A 94 5.92 4.97 -10.93
N LEU A 95 6.87 5.90 -11.08
CA LEU A 95 7.16 6.59 -12.34
C LEU A 95 7.62 5.62 -13.44
N VAL A 96 8.44 4.62 -13.10
CA VAL A 96 8.91 3.60 -14.05
C VAL A 96 7.76 2.72 -14.54
N THR A 97 6.71 2.50 -13.72
CA THR A 97 5.55 1.68 -14.10
C THR A 97 4.49 2.40 -14.95
N LEU A 98 4.52 3.72 -15.08
CA LEU A 98 3.47 4.48 -15.78
C LEU A 98 3.19 4.01 -17.22
N PRO A 99 4.20 3.76 -18.09
CA PRO A 99 3.94 3.31 -19.45
C PRO A 99 3.25 1.94 -19.49
N ALA A 100 3.65 1.04 -18.59
CA ALA A 100 3.05 -0.29 -18.50
C ALA A 100 1.60 -0.22 -18.01
N LEU A 101 1.28 0.69 -17.07
CA LEU A 101 -0.10 0.92 -16.61
C LEU A 101 -1.01 1.44 -17.73
N ASN A 102 -0.51 2.34 -18.59
CA ASN A 102 -1.25 2.79 -19.78
C ASN A 102 -1.57 1.62 -20.72
N LEU A 103 -0.62 0.71 -20.94
CA LEU A 103 -0.82 -0.46 -21.79
C LEU A 103 -1.79 -1.48 -21.16
N LEU A 104 -1.72 -1.69 -19.85
CA LEU A 104 -2.67 -2.54 -19.13
C LEU A 104 -4.11 -2.00 -19.20
N ASN A 105 -4.29 -0.68 -19.34
CA ASN A 105 -5.60 -0.06 -19.52
C ASN A 105 -6.27 -0.43 -20.86
N LEU A 106 -5.51 -0.86 -21.86
CA LEU A 106 -6.02 -1.39 -23.14
C LEU A 106 -6.51 -2.84 -23.03
N GLY A 107 -6.21 -3.52 -21.93
CA GLY A 107 -6.50 -4.93 -21.69
C GLY A 107 -5.23 -5.77 -21.58
N ASP A 108 -5.29 -6.80 -20.73
CA ASP A 108 -4.15 -7.68 -20.43
C ASP A 108 -3.60 -8.37 -21.70
N ASP A 109 -4.47 -8.79 -22.63
CA ASP A 109 -4.05 -9.48 -23.85
C ASP A 109 -3.33 -8.55 -24.84
N VAL A 110 -3.79 -7.30 -24.97
CA VAL A 110 -3.15 -6.28 -25.81
C VAL A 110 -1.79 -5.90 -25.22
N ALA A 111 -1.72 -5.66 -23.90
CA ALA A 111 -0.47 -5.35 -23.22
C ALA A 111 0.57 -6.47 -23.39
N ARG A 112 0.14 -7.75 -23.26
CA ARG A 112 1.00 -8.91 -23.46
C ARG A 112 1.50 -9.00 -24.91
N GLY A 113 0.64 -8.72 -25.89
CA GLY A 113 1.01 -8.66 -27.31
C GLY A 113 2.03 -7.57 -27.65
N LEU A 114 2.05 -6.49 -26.88
CA LEU A 114 3.02 -5.39 -27.00
C LEU A 114 4.33 -5.63 -26.20
N GLY A 115 4.50 -6.81 -25.62
CA GLY A 115 5.71 -7.20 -24.90
C GLY A 115 5.75 -6.82 -23.42
N VAL A 116 4.63 -6.36 -22.84
CA VAL A 116 4.57 -6.04 -21.40
C VAL A 116 4.51 -7.33 -20.59
N ASN A 117 5.47 -7.48 -19.67
CA ASN A 117 5.38 -8.51 -18.65
C ASN A 117 4.44 -8.06 -17.52
N ILE A 118 3.18 -8.51 -17.60
CA ILE A 118 2.10 -8.16 -16.66
C ILE A 118 2.48 -8.52 -15.22
N ALA A 119 3.10 -9.68 -15.01
CA ALA A 119 3.46 -10.14 -13.66
C ALA A 119 4.50 -9.21 -13.02
N VAL A 120 5.51 -8.81 -13.78
CA VAL A 120 6.54 -7.87 -13.32
C VAL A 120 5.96 -6.47 -13.11
N SER A 121 5.12 -5.99 -14.02
CA SER A 121 4.50 -4.66 -13.87
C SER A 121 3.61 -4.59 -12.63
N ARG A 122 2.81 -5.65 -12.36
CA ARG A 122 1.96 -5.72 -11.17
C ARG A 122 2.79 -5.84 -9.89
N SER A 123 3.85 -6.64 -9.88
CA SER A 123 4.70 -6.79 -8.69
C SER A 123 5.43 -5.49 -8.35
N VAL A 124 6.02 -4.80 -9.34
CA VAL A 124 6.67 -3.50 -9.13
C VAL A 124 5.66 -2.46 -8.66
N GLY A 125 4.46 -2.42 -9.25
CA GLY A 125 3.39 -1.52 -8.81
C GLY A 125 2.96 -1.78 -7.37
N ILE A 126 2.81 -3.06 -6.97
CA ILE A 126 2.51 -3.43 -5.58
C ILE A 126 3.60 -2.94 -4.64
N VAL A 127 4.88 -3.17 -4.97
CA VAL A 127 6.01 -2.70 -4.14
C VAL A 127 5.98 -1.17 -4.01
N ALA A 128 5.76 -0.44 -5.11
CA ALA A 128 5.65 1.01 -5.08
C ALA A 128 4.51 1.48 -4.16
N ILE A 129 3.32 0.88 -4.28
CA ILE A 129 2.16 1.18 -3.43
C ILE A 129 2.48 0.87 -1.97
N THR A 130 3.08 -0.28 -1.67
CA THR A 130 3.45 -0.66 -0.30
C THR A 130 4.44 0.32 0.32
N LEU A 131 5.45 0.75 -0.43
CA LEU A 131 6.41 1.76 0.04
C LEU A 131 5.73 3.11 0.30
N LEU A 132 4.94 3.60 -0.66
CA LEU A 132 4.31 4.92 -0.57
C LEU A 132 3.22 4.97 0.51
N ALA A 133 2.27 4.02 0.48
CA ALA A 133 1.16 3.97 1.43
C ALA A 133 1.64 3.59 2.83
N GLY A 134 2.62 2.68 2.92
CA GLY A 134 3.25 2.28 4.18
C GLY A 134 4.01 3.43 4.84
N ALA A 135 4.84 4.16 4.07
CA ALA A 135 5.57 5.31 4.58
C ALA A 135 4.62 6.43 5.06
N ALA A 136 3.55 6.72 4.30
CA ALA A 136 2.53 7.68 4.71
C ALA A 136 1.84 7.23 6.00
N THR A 137 1.38 5.99 6.07
CA THR A 137 0.64 5.46 7.23
C THR A 137 1.52 5.36 8.48
N ALA A 138 2.81 5.05 8.32
CA ALA A 138 3.77 5.05 9.42
C ALA A 138 4.05 6.47 9.95
N ALA A 139 4.02 7.48 9.06
CA ALA A 139 4.32 8.87 9.42
C ALA A 139 3.15 9.56 10.13
N CYS A 140 1.93 9.41 9.63
CA CYS A 140 0.76 10.17 10.10
C CYS A 140 -0.46 9.32 10.48
N GLY A 141 -0.33 7.99 10.52
CA GLY A 141 -1.44 7.08 10.77
C GLY A 141 -2.31 6.83 9.54
N PRO A 142 -3.35 5.99 9.66
CA PRO A 142 -4.22 5.64 8.55
C PRO A 142 -5.11 6.81 8.16
N ILE A 143 -4.92 7.34 6.96
CA ILE A 143 -5.78 8.38 6.38
C ILE A 143 -6.61 7.75 5.25
N ALA A 144 -7.87 7.44 5.55
CA ALA A 144 -8.80 6.90 4.56
C ALA A 144 -9.20 7.95 3.52
N PHE A 145 -9.70 7.51 2.36
CA PHE A 145 -10.22 8.32 1.26
C PHE A 145 -9.24 9.22 0.51
N LEU A 146 -8.13 9.66 1.10
CA LEU A 146 -7.20 10.60 0.46
C LEU A 146 -6.70 10.07 -0.89
N GLY A 147 -6.28 8.81 -0.95
CA GLY A 147 -5.83 8.19 -2.21
C GLY A 147 -6.92 8.11 -3.28
N LEU A 148 -8.17 7.85 -2.87
CA LEU A 148 -9.30 7.81 -3.80
C LEU A 148 -9.63 9.21 -4.33
N MET A 149 -9.72 10.21 -3.45
CA MET A 149 -10.00 11.58 -3.86
C MET A 149 -8.91 12.14 -4.77
N VAL A 150 -7.64 11.98 -4.39
CA VAL A 150 -6.50 12.49 -5.19
C VAL A 150 -6.50 11.87 -6.59
N ALA A 151 -6.74 10.56 -6.72
CA ALA A 151 -6.80 9.91 -8.02
C ALA A 151 -7.93 10.45 -8.92
N HIS A 152 -9.11 10.74 -8.35
CA HIS A 152 -10.23 11.29 -9.11
C HIS A 152 -9.99 12.75 -9.51
N VAL A 153 -9.49 13.57 -8.58
CA VAL A 153 -9.17 14.98 -8.85
C VAL A 153 -8.04 15.10 -9.88
N ALA A 154 -6.98 14.28 -9.76
CA ALA A 154 -5.90 14.25 -10.74
C ALA A 154 -6.43 13.89 -12.14
N ARG A 155 -7.21 12.82 -12.26
CA ARG A 155 -7.82 12.43 -13.55
C ARG A 155 -8.75 13.49 -14.14
N TYR A 156 -9.48 14.22 -13.29
CA TYR A 156 -10.32 15.32 -13.74
C TYR A 156 -9.49 16.48 -14.30
N LEU A 157 -8.31 16.75 -13.73
CA LEU A 157 -7.44 17.85 -14.14
C LEU A 157 -6.53 17.51 -15.33
N THR A 158 -5.91 16.32 -15.34
CA THR A 158 -4.90 15.93 -16.34
C THR A 158 -5.41 14.95 -17.39
N GLY A 159 -6.57 14.34 -17.18
CA GLY A 159 -7.10 13.27 -18.01
C GLY A 159 -6.70 11.86 -17.51
N PRO A 160 -7.08 10.80 -18.24
CA PRO A 160 -6.89 9.41 -17.81
C PRO A 160 -5.50 8.83 -18.11
N ASP A 161 -4.62 9.57 -18.79
CA ASP A 161 -3.23 9.17 -19.04
C ASP A 161 -2.48 9.13 -17.70
N TYR A 162 -1.71 8.06 -17.48
CA TYR A 162 -0.89 7.91 -16.28
C TYR A 162 0.43 8.71 -16.34
N ARG A 163 0.80 9.29 -17.48
CA ARG A 163 2.01 10.12 -17.66
C ARG A 163 1.78 11.58 -17.30
#